data_AF-A0A5N8AAI1-F1
#
_entry.id   AF-A0A5N8AAI1-F1
#
_cell.length_a   1.000
_cell.length_b   1.000
_cell.length_c   1.000
_cell.angle_alpha   90.00
_cell.angle_beta   90.00
_cell.angle_gamma   90.00
#
_symmetry.space_group_name_H-M   'P 1'
#
loop_
_entity.id
_entity.type
_entity.pdbx_description
1 polymer ?
#
loop_
_entity_poly.entity_id
_entity_poly.type
_entity_poly.pdbx_seq_one_letter_code
_entity_poly.pdbx_strand_id
1 'polypeptide(L)'
;MRSASLIPFRSKSGLSSQDRAGAITLTILFHIALIALLLWITPGILPIKKEDLSLSTFNVPAPNSGNQSPAKAQRSEEKTQDQKASKQAPQPTPVTPTPKPDTTMPKPQVEAPSFLQISPDQYAASDIGKMQGRNKSSDGNGKSSGATYGPGEGPGGAQLYNAQWKREPTGAELAGYLKADMPRNGYGLIACRTIENYHVENCRVLEERPLGSGYGQAVRRAAWQFLVVPPRINGKPQIGEWVRIRIEYTEGEIRPR
;
A
#
# COMPACT_ATOMS: atom_id res chain seq x y z
N MET A 1 41.12 -34.07 -31.22
CA MET A 1 41.52 -32.79 -30.62
C MET A 1 41.09 -31.68 -31.58
N ARG A 2 39.99 -30.98 -31.30
CA ARG A 2 39.48 -29.87 -32.14
C ARG A 2 39.71 -28.57 -31.38
N SER A 3 40.52 -27.71 -31.99
CA SER A 3 40.99 -26.43 -31.47
C SER A 3 39.83 -25.48 -31.18
N ALA A 4 39.83 -24.89 -29.99
CA ALA A 4 38.90 -23.85 -29.59
C ALA A 4 39.39 -22.49 -30.15
N SER A 5 38.61 -21.90 -31.05
CA SER A 5 38.83 -20.54 -31.53
C SER A 5 38.25 -19.54 -30.52
N LEU A 6 39.12 -18.80 -29.84
CA LEU A 6 38.73 -17.72 -28.95
C LEU A 6 38.20 -16.53 -29.77
N ILE A 7 36.95 -16.16 -29.54
CA ILE A 7 36.33 -14.95 -30.09
C ILE A 7 36.88 -13.75 -29.31
N PRO A 8 37.54 -12.75 -29.94
CA PRO A 8 37.95 -11.57 -29.22
C PRO A 8 36.73 -10.71 -28.89
N PHE A 9 36.44 -10.55 -27.60
CA PHE A 9 35.51 -9.55 -27.10
C PHE A 9 36.02 -8.15 -27.47
N ARG A 10 35.44 -7.57 -28.53
CA ARG A 10 35.65 -6.17 -28.89
C ARG A 10 34.93 -5.29 -27.85
N SER A 11 35.68 -4.84 -26.85
CA SER A 11 35.24 -3.81 -25.90
C SER A 11 34.81 -2.57 -26.69
N LYS A 12 33.52 -2.24 -26.67
CA LYS A 12 33.02 -0.99 -27.26
C LYS A 12 33.57 0.16 -26.44
N SER A 13 34.50 0.91 -27.04
CA SER A 13 35.01 2.19 -26.58
C SER A 13 33.86 3.06 -26.06
N GLY A 14 33.99 3.53 -24.82
CA GLY A 14 33.00 4.38 -24.18
C GLY A 14 32.67 5.59 -25.04
N LEU A 15 31.36 5.84 -25.22
CA LEU A 15 30.88 7.08 -25.84
C LEU A 15 31.55 8.27 -25.17
N SER A 16 32.14 9.13 -25.99
CA SER A 16 32.79 10.37 -25.56
C SER A 16 31.81 11.17 -24.70
N SER A 17 32.33 11.90 -23.71
CA SER A 17 31.50 12.81 -22.91
C SER A 17 30.75 13.83 -23.78
N GLN A 18 31.24 14.09 -25.00
CA GLN A 18 30.60 14.94 -26.00
C GLN A 18 29.37 14.28 -26.64
N ASP A 19 29.38 12.96 -26.87
CA ASP A 19 28.23 12.21 -27.39
C ASP A 19 27.10 12.12 -26.35
N ARG A 20 27.49 11.97 -25.07
CA ARG A 20 26.55 11.97 -23.93
C ARG A 20 25.92 13.34 -23.73
N ALA A 21 26.71 14.42 -23.86
CA ALA A 21 26.19 15.78 -23.80
C ALA A 21 25.18 16.02 -24.93
N GLY A 22 25.50 15.65 -26.18
CA GLY A 22 24.59 15.81 -27.31
C GLY A 22 23.25 15.08 -27.14
N ALA A 23 23.27 13.84 -26.64
CA ALA A 23 22.06 13.08 -26.36
C ALA A 23 21.17 13.74 -25.28
N ILE A 24 21.78 14.30 -24.23
CA ILE A 24 21.07 15.01 -23.17
C ILE A 24 20.44 16.30 -23.72
N THR A 25 21.17 17.09 -24.50
CA THR A 25 20.65 18.34 -25.09
C THR A 25 19.47 18.08 -26.01
N LEU A 26 19.56 17.03 -26.86
CA LEU A 26 18.47 16.62 -27.74
C LEU A 26 17.21 16.22 -26.95
N THR A 27 17.41 15.46 -25.87
CA THR A 27 16.30 15.01 -25.02
C THR A 27 15.63 16.20 -24.34
N ILE A 28 16.41 17.15 -23.81
CA ILE A 28 15.89 18.37 -23.18
C ILE A 28 15.09 19.19 -24.21
N LEU A 29 15.62 19.40 -25.41
CA LEU A 29 14.92 20.13 -26.48
C LEU A 29 13.60 19.46 -26.86
N PHE A 30 13.59 18.13 -26.98
CA PHE A 30 12.37 17.37 -27.27
C PHE A 30 11.31 17.55 -26.18
N HIS A 31 11.70 17.50 -24.91
CA HIS A 31 10.77 17.69 -23.79
C HIS A 31 10.23 19.13 -23.73
N ILE A 32 11.08 20.13 -23.98
CA ILE A 32 10.65 21.54 -24.05
C ILE A 32 9.64 21.72 -25.18
N ALA A 33 9.91 21.14 -26.37
CA ALA A 33 8.98 21.18 -27.49
C ALA A 33 7.65 20.49 -27.18
N LEU A 34 7.67 19.33 -26.50
CA LEU A 34 6.47 18.62 -26.07
C LEU A 34 5.65 19.46 -25.07
N ILE A 35 6.29 20.09 -24.08
CA ILE A 35 5.62 20.94 -23.09
C ILE A 35 5.01 22.18 -23.79
N ALA A 36 5.75 22.81 -24.68
CA ALA A 36 5.26 23.96 -25.45
C ALA A 36 4.06 23.57 -26.33
N LEU A 37 4.10 22.40 -26.97
CA LEU A 37 2.99 21.86 -27.75
C LEU A 37 1.76 21.57 -26.86
N LEU A 38 1.95 20.96 -25.68
CA LEU A 38 0.87 20.71 -24.73
C LEU A 38 0.22 22.01 -24.26
N LEU A 39 1.02 23.03 -23.91
CA LEU A 39 0.53 24.35 -23.53
C LEU A 39 -0.20 25.07 -24.66
N TRP A 40 0.25 24.88 -25.91
CA TRP A 40 -0.42 25.45 -27.07
C TRP A 40 -1.78 24.78 -27.36
N ILE A 41 -1.89 23.46 -27.11
CA ILE A 41 -3.14 22.69 -27.29
C ILE A 41 -4.13 22.89 -26.14
N THR A 42 -3.70 23.39 -24.97
CA THR A 42 -4.58 23.61 -23.80
C THR A 42 -4.92 25.09 -23.57
N PRO A 43 -5.81 25.72 -24.37
CA PRO A 43 -6.43 26.96 -23.95
C PRO A 43 -7.45 26.66 -22.85
N GLY A 44 -7.10 26.96 -21.58
CA GLY A 44 -8.09 27.28 -20.54
C GLY A 44 -8.36 26.30 -19.38
N ILE A 45 -7.48 25.35 -19.03
CA ILE A 45 -7.72 24.42 -17.89
C ILE A 45 -6.95 24.80 -16.61
N LEU A 46 -6.62 26.07 -16.41
CA LEU A 46 -6.17 26.56 -15.11
C LEU A 46 -7.28 27.39 -14.46
N PRO A 47 -8.28 26.79 -13.81
CA PRO A 47 -9.03 27.50 -12.80
C PRO A 47 -8.06 27.72 -11.64
N ILE A 48 -7.28 28.81 -11.67
CA ILE A 48 -6.77 29.39 -10.44
C ILE A 48 -8.01 29.92 -9.73
N LYS A 49 -8.70 29.04 -8.98
CA LYS A 49 -9.68 29.43 -7.99
C LYS A 49 -8.88 30.21 -6.96
N LYS A 50 -8.88 31.54 -7.11
CA LYS A 50 -8.56 32.43 -6.01
C LYS A 50 -9.64 32.16 -4.98
N GLU A 51 -9.33 31.28 -4.03
CA GLU A 51 -10.07 31.20 -2.79
C GLU A 51 -9.87 32.58 -2.13
N ASP A 52 -10.76 33.52 -2.44
CA ASP A 52 -10.96 34.70 -1.58
C ASP A 52 -11.45 34.14 -0.24
N LEU A 53 -10.47 33.81 0.62
CA LEU A 53 -10.68 33.57 2.04
C LEU A 53 -11.14 34.91 2.65
N SER A 54 -12.40 35.26 2.42
CA SER A 54 -13.07 36.28 3.22
C SER A 54 -13.20 35.69 4.63
N LEU A 55 -12.31 36.15 5.50
CA LEU A 55 -12.40 35.89 6.93
C LEU A 55 -13.71 36.51 7.41
N SER A 56 -14.77 35.71 7.50
CA SER A 56 -16.06 36.17 8.04
C SER A 56 -15.96 36.20 9.56
N THR A 57 -15.35 37.27 10.09
CA THR A 57 -15.39 37.57 11.52
C THR A 57 -16.76 38.15 11.83
N PHE A 58 -17.61 37.37 12.50
CA PHE A 58 -18.82 37.92 13.12
C PHE A 58 -18.41 38.74 14.33
N ASN A 59 -18.48 40.07 14.19
CA ASN A 59 -18.33 40.99 15.30
C ASN A 59 -19.71 41.16 15.97
N VAL A 60 -19.83 40.74 17.23
CA VAL A 60 -21.02 40.96 18.05
C VAL A 60 -21.02 42.43 18.49
N PRO A 61 -22.03 43.24 18.17
CA PRO A 61 -22.07 44.62 18.63
C PRO A 61 -22.36 44.62 20.14
N ALA A 62 -21.44 45.16 20.94
CA ALA A 62 -21.79 45.67 22.25
C ALA A 62 -22.58 46.98 22.06
N PRO A 63 -23.73 47.17 22.72
CA PRO A 63 -24.50 48.39 22.55
C PRO A 63 -23.76 49.55 23.24
N ASN A 64 -23.53 50.59 22.45
CA ASN A 64 -23.28 51.97 22.84
C ASN A 64 -21.92 52.26 23.51
N SER A 65 -20.97 52.77 22.71
CA SER A 65 -20.37 54.08 22.98
C SER A 65 -19.62 54.59 21.76
N GLY A 66 -19.73 55.89 21.56
CA GLY A 66 -19.41 56.58 20.33
C GLY A 66 -17.93 56.63 19.96
N ASN A 67 -17.77 56.94 18.66
CA ASN A 67 -16.76 57.80 18.08
C ASN A 67 -15.28 57.34 18.01
N GLN A 68 -14.87 57.26 16.74
CA GLN A 68 -13.61 57.76 16.17
C GLN A 68 -12.37 56.85 16.18
N SER A 69 -11.86 56.67 14.97
CA SER A 69 -10.50 56.26 14.59
C SER A 69 -9.80 57.51 14.01
N PRO A 70 -8.48 57.55 13.73
CA PRO A 70 -7.30 56.82 14.25
C PRO A 70 -6.16 57.78 14.71
N ALA A 71 -5.07 57.30 15.33
CA ALA A 71 -3.68 57.69 15.00
C ALA A 71 -2.60 57.14 15.96
N LYS A 72 -1.71 56.34 15.38
CA LYS A 72 -0.22 56.37 15.37
C LYS A 72 0.61 56.82 16.60
N ALA A 73 1.63 56.00 16.85
CA ALA A 73 2.68 56.02 17.86
C ALA A 73 3.74 57.15 17.75
N GLN A 74 4.32 57.54 18.91
CA GLN A 74 5.72 57.97 19.17
C GLN A 74 5.95 58.05 20.70
N ARG A 75 6.80 57.20 21.29
CA ARG A 75 8.23 57.37 21.71
C ARG A 75 8.48 58.29 22.93
N SER A 76 9.17 57.74 23.96
CA SER A 76 10.39 58.24 24.68
C SER A 76 10.53 57.43 25.99
N GLU A 77 11.52 56.54 26.19
CA GLU A 77 12.95 56.72 26.57
C GLU A 77 13.18 57.48 27.89
N GLU A 78 13.81 56.82 28.90
CA GLU A 78 15.08 57.19 29.58
C GLU A 78 15.27 56.29 30.85
N LYS A 79 16.18 55.26 30.84
CA LYS A 79 17.59 55.21 31.37
C LYS A 79 17.63 54.72 32.84
N THR A 80 18.60 53.99 33.38
CA THR A 80 20.06 53.90 33.15
C THR A 80 20.59 52.60 33.78
N GLN A 81 21.60 51.99 33.14
CA GLN A 81 22.83 51.31 33.66
C GLN A 81 22.85 50.70 35.07
N ASP A 82 23.61 49.67 35.40
CA ASP A 82 24.62 48.83 34.77
C ASP A 82 24.83 47.71 35.81
N GLN A 83 25.08 46.46 35.41
CA GLN A 83 26.30 45.75 35.78
C GLN A 83 26.32 44.34 35.22
N LYS A 84 27.47 44.05 34.65
CA LYS A 84 27.85 42.87 33.88
C LYS A 84 28.54 41.89 34.82
N ALA A 85 28.09 40.63 34.85
CA ALA A 85 28.95 39.50 35.18
C ALA A 85 28.40 38.22 34.53
N SER A 86 29.32 37.46 33.97
CA SER A 86 29.13 36.36 33.04
C SER A 86 29.12 34.99 33.74
N LYS A 87 28.74 33.94 32.98
CA LYS A 87 28.99 32.49 33.19
C LYS A 87 28.06 31.80 34.22
N GLN A 88 27.61 30.55 34.08
CA GLN A 88 27.94 29.43 33.20
C GLN A 88 26.76 28.42 33.22
N ALA A 89 26.64 27.60 32.18
CA ALA A 89 25.69 26.48 32.11
C ALA A 89 25.98 25.39 33.17
N PRO A 90 24.97 24.66 33.68
CA PRO A 90 25.19 23.50 34.55
C PRO A 90 25.67 22.31 33.72
N GLN A 91 26.91 21.89 33.92
CA GLN A 91 27.39 20.55 33.56
C GLN A 91 27.21 19.59 34.74
N PRO A 92 27.04 18.29 34.46
CA PRO A 92 26.64 17.27 35.43
C PRO A 92 27.73 16.91 36.43
N THR A 93 27.30 16.51 37.63
CA THR A 93 28.13 16.12 38.77
C THR A 93 28.94 14.84 38.52
N PRO A 94 30.18 14.73 39.04
CA PRO A 94 30.98 13.51 38.99
C PRO A 94 30.55 12.52 40.09
N VAL A 95 30.44 11.24 39.75
CA VAL A 95 30.28 10.14 40.72
C VAL A 95 31.62 9.46 40.98
N THR A 96 31.93 9.30 42.27
CA THR A 96 33.15 8.69 42.84
C THR A 96 33.23 7.18 42.54
N PRO A 97 34.44 6.59 42.41
CA PRO A 97 34.60 5.16 42.13
C PRO A 97 34.44 4.29 43.38
N THR A 98 33.61 3.26 43.29
CA THR A 98 33.42 2.20 44.29
C THR A 98 34.47 1.08 44.12
N PRO A 99 34.95 0.41 45.18
CA PRO A 99 35.93 -0.66 45.09
C PRO A 99 35.32 -1.96 44.55
N LYS A 100 36.11 -2.71 43.77
CA LYS A 100 35.82 -4.08 43.28
C LYS A 100 35.78 -5.09 44.45
N PRO A 101 34.83 -6.03 44.42
CA PRO A 101 35.22 -7.44 44.60
C PRO A 101 34.59 -8.39 43.56
N ASP A 102 35.43 -9.35 43.17
CA ASP A 102 35.18 -10.70 42.64
C ASP A 102 34.36 -10.90 41.37
N THR A 103 35.13 -11.07 40.30
CA THR A 103 34.71 -11.61 39.01
C THR A 103 34.43 -13.11 39.16
N THR A 104 33.16 -13.48 39.29
CA THR A 104 32.72 -14.82 38.85
C THR A 104 32.16 -14.62 37.46
N MET A 105 32.86 -15.07 36.42
CA MET A 105 32.37 -14.92 35.04
C MET A 105 31.03 -15.67 34.89
N PRO A 106 29.93 -15.01 34.47
CA PRO A 106 28.75 -15.73 34.04
C PRO A 106 29.10 -16.46 32.74
N LYS A 107 28.90 -17.78 32.75
CA LYS A 107 29.01 -18.62 31.56
C LYS A 107 28.09 -18.05 30.48
N PRO A 108 28.54 -17.85 29.22
CA PRO A 108 27.66 -17.41 28.15
C PRO A 108 26.49 -18.40 28.00
N GLN A 109 25.28 -17.99 28.39
CA GLN A 109 24.08 -18.71 28.01
C GLN A 109 23.82 -18.38 26.55
N VAL A 110 24.19 -19.31 25.68
CA VAL A 110 23.73 -19.31 24.30
C VAL A 110 22.22 -19.56 24.36
N GLU A 111 21.42 -18.52 24.27
CA GLU A 111 19.99 -18.66 23.96
C GLU A 111 19.91 -19.29 22.57
N ALA A 112 19.63 -20.60 22.55
CA ALA A 112 19.26 -21.28 21.32
C ALA A 112 18.04 -20.55 20.72
N PRO A 113 17.96 -20.42 19.39
CA PRO A 113 16.77 -19.85 18.76
C PRO A 113 15.54 -20.60 19.26
N SER A 114 14.46 -19.87 19.56
CA SER A 114 13.18 -20.40 20.03
C SER A 114 12.63 -21.42 19.03
N PHE A 115 13.03 -22.68 19.20
CA PHE A 115 12.36 -23.80 18.57
C PHE A 115 10.98 -23.90 19.20
N LEU A 116 9.95 -24.02 18.37
CA LEU A 116 8.60 -24.35 18.83
C LEU A 116 8.69 -25.68 19.61
N GLN A 117 8.56 -25.59 20.93
CA GLN A 117 8.49 -26.74 21.81
C GLN A 117 7.11 -27.36 21.68
N ILE A 118 6.95 -28.27 20.73
CA ILE A 118 5.74 -29.06 20.56
C ILE A 118 5.81 -30.23 21.55
N SER A 119 4.80 -30.37 22.41
CA SER A 119 4.68 -31.54 23.28
C SER A 119 4.28 -32.78 22.45
N PRO A 120 4.62 -34.00 22.88
CA PRO A 120 4.22 -35.23 22.20
C PRO A 120 2.72 -35.33 21.91
N ASP A 121 1.89 -34.79 22.80
CA ASP A 121 0.43 -34.75 22.65
C ASP A 121 -0.01 -33.79 21.53
N GLN A 122 0.64 -32.62 21.42
CA GLN A 122 0.38 -31.68 20.33
C GLN A 122 0.86 -32.21 18.97
N TYR A 123 1.95 -32.98 18.96
CA TYR A 123 2.41 -33.69 17.78
C TYR A 123 1.39 -34.76 17.35
N ALA A 124 0.89 -35.56 18.30
CA ALA A 124 -0.11 -36.59 18.06
C ALA A 124 -1.45 -36.02 17.58
N ALA A 125 -1.87 -34.86 18.09
CA ALA A 125 -3.09 -34.17 17.65
C ALA A 125 -2.99 -33.57 16.24
N SER A 126 -1.76 -33.36 15.74
CA SER A 126 -1.50 -32.86 14.38
C SER A 126 -1.37 -34.00 13.36
N ASP A 127 -1.44 -35.26 13.79
CA ASP A 127 -1.37 -36.44 12.93
C ASP A 127 -2.70 -36.62 12.16
N ILE A 128 -2.73 -36.04 10.96
CA ILE A 128 -3.84 -36.11 10.01
C ILE A 128 -4.18 -37.57 9.64
N GLY A 129 -3.26 -38.52 9.83
CA GLY A 129 -3.49 -39.94 9.57
C GLY A 129 -4.46 -40.61 10.55
N LYS A 130 -4.65 -40.04 11.76
CA LYS A 130 -5.55 -40.58 12.79
C LYS A 130 -6.89 -39.85 12.89
N MET A 131 -7.07 -38.75 12.14
CA MET A 131 -8.36 -38.10 12.06
C MET A 131 -9.32 -38.98 11.26
N GLN A 132 -10.45 -39.34 11.87
CA GLN A 132 -11.50 -40.11 11.21
C GLN A 132 -11.98 -39.32 9.98
N GLY A 133 -11.59 -39.79 8.79
CA GLY A 133 -11.87 -39.14 7.52
C GLY A 133 -13.36 -38.92 7.36
N ARG A 134 -13.76 -37.65 7.23
CA ARG A 134 -15.07 -37.29 6.69
C ARG A 134 -15.00 -37.52 5.19
N ASN A 135 -15.23 -38.76 4.79
CA ASN A 135 -15.27 -39.20 3.41
C ASN A 135 -16.26 -38.34 2.62
N LYS A 136 -15.74 -37.52 1.69
CA LYS A 136 -16.29 -37.27 0.36
C LYS A 136 -15.25 -36.54 -0.51
N SER A 137 -14.58 -37.32 -1.36
CA SER A 137 -14.11 -37.09 -2.75
C SER A 137 -13.35 -35.79 -3.09
N SER A 138 -12.28 -35.74 -3.88
CA SER A 138 -11.36 -36.69 -4.52
C SER A 138 -10.29 -35.84 -5.24
N ASP A 139 -9.02 -36.17 -5.05
CA ASP A 139 -7.82 -36.02 -5.89
C ASP A 139 -7.50 -34.74 -6.70
N GLY A 140 -6.29 -34.21 -6.44
CA GLY A 140 -5.60 -33.23 -7.28
C GLY A 140 -4.32 -32.65 -6.64
N ASN A 141 -3.26 -33.46 -6.57
CA ASN A 141 -1.89 -33.11 -6.13
C ASN A 141 -1.33 -31.86 -6.83
N GLY A 142 -0.79 -30.90 -6.06
CA GLY A 142 -0.16 -29.69 -6.60
C GLY A 142 0.30 -28.70 -5.54
N LYS A 143 1.44 -29.00 -4.90
CA LYS A 143 2.24 -28.17 -3.99
C LYS A 143 2.14 -26.66 -4.30
N SER A 144 1.24 -25.96 -3.62
CA SER A 144 1.10 -24.51 -3.67
C SER A 144 1.19 -23.98 -2.24
N SER A 145 2.39 -23.53 -1.87
CA SER A 145 2.61 -22.83 -0.62
C SER A 145 1.85 -21.49 -0.66
N GLY A 146 0.72 -21.43 0.04
CA GLY A 146 0.02 -20.18 0.35
C GLY A 146 -1.46 -20.14 -0.05
N ALA A 147 -2.31 -20.89 0.65
CA ALA A 147 -3.70 -20.51 0.95
C ALA A 147 -4.36 -21.55 1.87
N THR A 148 -3.92 -21.61 3.14
CA THR A 148 -4.66 -22.34 4.19
C THR A 148 -5.75 -21.39 4.70
N TYR A 149 -6.95 -21.43 4.11
CA TYR A 149 -8.07 -20.61 4.59
C TYR A 149 -9.18 -21.46 5.18
N GLY A 150 -9.48 -21.15 6.43
CA GLY A 150 -10.57 -21.62 7.29
C GLY A 150 -10.28 -21.14 8.72
N PRO A 151 -11.23 -21.20 9.65
CA PRO A 151 -12.48 -20.44 9.65
C PRO A 151 -12.20 -18.92 9.78
N GLY A 152 -12.65 -18.12 8.80
CA GLY A 152 -12.17 -16.75 8.58
C GLY A 152 -11.37 -16.65 7.28
N GLU A 153 -12.03 -17.00 6.17
CA GLU A 153 -11.45 -17.20 4.83
C GLU A 153 -10.84 -15.93 4.20
N GLY A 154 -10.87 -14.81 4.91
CA GLY A 154 -10.35 -13.52 4.48
C GLY A 154 -8.93 -13.26 4.99
N PRO A 155 -8.17 -12.38 4.33
CA PRO A 155 -6.82 -12.02 4.73
C PRO A 155 -6.67 -11.69 6.22
N GLY A 156 -5.76 -12.39 6.90
CA GLY A 156 -5.51 -12.22 8.34
C GLY A 156 -6.50 -12.94 9.25
N GLY A 157 -7.24 -13.94 8.76
CA GLY A 157 -8.26 -14.66 9.53
C GLY A 157 -9.58 -13.91 9.63
N ALA A 158 -9.75 -12.85 8.83
CA ALA A 158 -10.98 -12.06 8.82
C ALA A 158 -12.16 -12.89 8.27
N GLN A 159 -13.37 -12.59 8.76
CA GLN A 159 -14.56 -13.18 8.20
C GLN A 159 -14.74 -12.72 6.75
N LEU A 160 -14.92 -13.68 5.85
CA LEU A 160 -15.14 -13.40 4.44
C LEU A 160 -16.62 -13.58 4.12
N TYR A 161 -17.26 -12.51 3.65
CA TYR A 161 -18.65 -12.53 3.22
C TYR A 161 -18.73 -12.74 1.70
N ASN A 162 -19.82 -13.31 1.19
CA ASN A 162 -20.04 -13.31 -0.25
C ASN A 162 -20.36 -11.90 -0.72
N ALA A 163 -19.69 -11.45 -1.79
CA ALA A 163 -19.99 -10.16 -2.38
C ALA A 163 -21.43 -10.14 -2.93
N GLN A 164 -22.12 -9.02 -2.71
CA GLN A 164 -23.40 -8.74 -3.35
C GLN A 164 -23.20 -7.59 -4.31
N TRP A 165 -23.56 -7.75 -5.57
CA TRP A 165 -23.33 -6.72 -6.57
C TRP A 165 -24.31 -5.57 -6.42
N LYS A 166 -23.78 -4.35 -6.38
CA LYS A 166 -24.57 -3.14 -6.65
C LYS A 166 -24.73 -2.96 -8.16
N ARG A 167 -23.65 -3.19 -8.89
CA ARG A 167 -23.61 -3.29 -10.36
C ARG A 167 -22.53 -4.30 -10.72
N GLU A 168 -22.90 -5.27 -11.53
CA GLU A 168 -21.96 -6.25 -12.05
C GLU A 168 -21.05 -5.62 -13.11
N PRO A 169 -19.75 -5.94 -13.11
CA PRO A 169 -18.85 -5.52 -14.16
C PRO A 169 -19.22 -6.21 -15.47
N THR A 170 -19.20 -5.45 -16.55
CA THR A 170 -19.46 -5.94 -17.90
C THR A 170 -18.26 -6.74 -18.42
N GLY A 171 -18.51 -7.62 -19.39
CA GLY A 171 -17.45 -8.36 -20.05
C GLY A 171 -16.40 -7.46 -20.70
N ALA A 172 -16.81 -6.31 -21.26
CA ALA A 172 -15.91 -5.33 -21.85
C ALA A 172 -15.01 -4.65 -20.80
N GLU A 173 -15.56 -4.29 -19.63
CA GLU A 173 -14.81 -3.77 -18.49
C GLU A 173 -13.79 -4.78 -17.95
N LEU A 174 -14.03 -6.09 -18.11
CA LEU A 174 -13.12 -7.15 -17.67
C LEU A 174 -12.11 -7.59 -18.74
N ALA A 175 -12.46 -7.50 -20.02
CA ALA A 175 -11.67 -8.01 -21.14
C ALA A 175 -10.28 -7.36 -21.22
N GLY A 176 -10.15 -6.08 -20.89
CA GLY A 176 -8.88 -5.36 -20.90
C GLY A 176 -7.84 -5.87 -19.89
N TYR A 177 -8.25 -6.69 -18.92
CA TYR A 177 -7.37 -7.26 -17.90
C TYR A 177 -6.92 -8.69 -18.20
N LEU A 178 -7.46 -9.30 -19.25
CA LEU A 178 -7.13 -10.66 -19.70
C LEU A 178 -5.89 -10.63 -20.61
N LYS A 179 -5.08 -11.69 -20.54
CA LYS A 179 -3.96 -11.88 -21.46
C LYS A 179 -4.43 -12.65 -22.69
N ALA A 180 -3.78 -12.45 -23.84
CA ALA A 180 -4.13 -13.15 -25.08
C ALA A 180 -3.88 -14.67 -25.03
N ASP A 181 -2.94 -15.13 -24.20
CA ASP A 181 -2.56 -16.53 -24.01
C ASP A 181 -3.33 -17.24 -22.89
N MET A 182 -4.36 -16.58 -22.33
CA MET A 182 -5.13 -17.12 -21.22
C MET A 182 -6.07 -18.25 -21.71
N PRO A 183 -6.34 -19.28 -20.89
CA PRO A 183 -7.31 -20.32 -21.23
C PRO A 183 -8.68 -19.73 -21.62
N ARG A 184 -9.49 -20.50 -22.34
CA ARG A 184 -10.84 -20.05 -22.75
C ARG A 184 -11.82 -19.98 -21.58
N ASN A 185 -11.69 -20.92 -20.64
CA ASN A 185 -12.59 -21.06 -19.51
C ASN A 185 -11.82 -21.09 -18.20
N GLY A 186 -12.38 -20.45 -17.18
CA GLY A 186 -11.83 -20.49 -15.83
C GLY A 186 -12.42 -19.42 -14.92
N TYR A 187 -11.83 -19.24 -13.76
CA TYR A 187 -12.27 -18.21 -12.83
C TYR A 187 -11.12 -17.63 -12.02
N GLY A 188 -11.33 -16.40 -11.57
CA GLY A 188 -10.53 -15.75 -10.54
C GLY A 188 -11.39 -15.47 -9.31
N LEU A 189 -10.89 -15.81 -8.13
CA LEU A 189 -11.49 -15.52 -6.84
C LEU A 189 -10.56 -14.58 -6.06
N ILE A 190 -11.09 -13.44 -5.64
CA ILE A 190 -10.36 -12.44 -4.85
C ILE A 190 -11.12 -12.10 -3.57
N ALA A 191 -10.39 -11.71 -2.52
CA ALA A 191 -10.93 -11.07 -1.33
C ALA A 191 -10.67 -9.58 -1.42
N CYS A 192 -11.69 -8.73 -1.26
CA CYS A 192 -11.52 -7.29 -1.19
C CYS A 192 -12.14 -6.71 0.06
N ARG A 193 -11.66 -5.54 0.50
CA ARG A 193 -12.23 -4.79 1.60
C ARG A 193 -13.25 -3.80 1.05
N THR A 194 -14.45 -3.74 1.62
CA THR A 194 -15.49 -2.79 1.19
C THR A 194 -15.16 -1.37 1.65
N ILE A 195 -15.44 -0.39 0.80
CA ILE A 195 -15.30 1.04 1.12
C ILE A 195 -16.60 1.80 0.83
N GLU A 196 -16.59 3.10 1.08
CA GLU A 196 -17.70 3.99 0.76
C GLU A 196 -18.07 3.94 -0.73
N ASN A 197 -19.27 4.44 -1.04
CA ASN A 197 -19.79 4.52 -2.41
C ASN A 197 -19.83 3.18 -3.17
N TYR A 198 -19.98 2.06 -2.43
CA TYR A 198 -20.04 0.71 -2.98
C TYR A 198 -18.75 0.24 -3.66
N HIS A 199 -17.61 0.89 -3.43
CA HIS A 199 -16.35 0.43 -4.01
C HIS A 199 -15.65 -0.60 -3.11
N VAL A 200 -14.56 -1.16 -3.63
CA VAL A 200 -13.71 -2.10 -2.92
C VAL A 200 -12.22 -1.73 -3.07
N GLU A 201 -11.42 -2.06 -2.06
CA GLU A 201 -9.99 -1.81 -2.02
C GLU A 201 -9.21 -3.00 -1.43
N ASN A 202 -7.88 -2.88 -1.35
CA ASN A 202 -7.00 -3.83 -0.67
C ASN A 202 -7.19 -5.29 -1.12
N CYS A 203 -7.54 -5.47 -2.40
CA CYS A 203 -7.89 -6.76 -2.97
C CYS A 203 -6.70 -7.73 -3.01
N ARG A 204 -6.95 -8.99 -2.61
CA ARG A 204 -5.98 -10.10 -2.62
C ARG A 204 -6.53 -11.27 -3.40
N VAL A 205 -5.67 -11.94 -4.17
CA VAL A 205 -6.05 -13.17 -4.88
C VAL A 205 -6.15 -14.31 -3.87
N LEU A 206 -7.27 -15.02 -3.87
CA LEU A 206 -7.48 -16.21 -3.03
C LEU A 206 -7.27 -17.48 -3.86
N GLU A 207 -7.85 -17.53 -5.05
CA GLU A 207 -7.82 -18.70 -5.89
C GLU A 207 -7.95 -18.30 -7.37
N GLU A 208 -7.39 -19.13 -8.24
CA GLU A 208 -7.69 -19.10 -9.67
C GLU A 208 -7.73 -20.53 -10.23
N ARG A 209 -8.48 -20.71 -11.32
CA ARG A 209 -8.49 -21.94 -12.10
C ARG A 209 -8.52 -21.63 -13.59
N PRO A 210 -7.67 -22.27 -14.42
CA PRO A 210 -6.54 -23.13 -14.04
C PRO A 210 -5.50 -22.39 -13.20
N LEU A 211 -4.73 -23.10 -12.35
CA LEU A 211 -3.66 -22.45 -11.58
C LEU A 211 -2.62 -21.86 -12.53
N GLY A 212 -2.15 -20.64 -12.27
CA GLY A 212 -1.16 -19.96 -13.09
C GLY A 212 -1.72 -19.37 -14.38
N SER A 213 -3.04 -19.42 -14.61
CA SER A 213 -3.67 -18.78 -15.77
C SER A 213 -3.63 -17.26 -15.70
N GLY A 214 -3.56 -16.68 -14.49
CA GLY A 214 -3.61 -15.25 -14.25
C GLY A 214 -5.01 -14.66 -14.12
N TYR A 215 -6.08 -15.48 -14.06
CA TYR A 215 -7.44 -14.97 -13.85
C TYR A 215 -7.57 -14.22 -12.52
N GLY A 216 -6.99 -14.74 -11.44
CA GLY A 216 -7.05 -14.07 -10.14
C GLY A 216 -6.41 -12.68 -10.19
N GLN A 217 -5.28 -12.58 -10.91
CA GLN A 217 -4.59 -11.31 -11.13
C GLN A 217 -5.37 -10.35 -12.03
N ALA A 218 -6.01 -10.87 -13.09
CA ALA A 218 -6.89 -10.08 -13.95
C ALA A 218 -8.04 -9.46 -13.15
N VAL A 219 -8.74 -10.26 -12.36
CA VAL A 219 -9.86 -9.81 -11.51
C VAL A 219 -9.38 -8.79 -10.47
N ARG A 220 -8.23 -9.02 -9.81
CA ARG A 220 -7.67 -8.06 -8.85
C ARG A 220 -7.37 -6.70 -9.48
N ARG A 221 -6.79 -6.69 -10.69
CA ARG A 221 -6.49 -5.44 -11.42
C ARG A 221 -7.76 -4.75 -11.89
N ALA A 222 -8.80 -5.50 -12.22
CA ALA A 222 -10.10 -4.98 -12.57
C ALA A 222 -10.88 -4.45 -11.37
N ALA A 223 -10.51 -4.78 -10.13
CA ALA A 223 -11.38 -4.62 -8.97
C ALA A 223 -11.73 -3.18 -8.60
N TRP A 224 -10.93 -2.19 -9.00
CA TRP A 224 -11.21 -0.78 -8.72
C TRP A 224 -12.52 -0.29 -9.35
N GLN A 225 -13.01 -0.94 -10.42
CA GLN A 225 -14.26 -0.57 -11.10
C GLN A 225 -15.50 -1.29 -10.52
N PHE A 226 -15.31 -2.22 -9.57
CA PHE A 226 -16.39 -3.04 -9.04
C PHE A 226 -17.26 -2.25 -8.07
N LEU A 227 -18.58 -2.45 -8.19
CA LEU A 227 -19.57 -1.88 -7.29
C LEU A 227 -20.25 -3.00 -6.48
N VAL A 228 -19.89 -3.11 -5.21
CA VAL A 228 -20.31 -4.15 -4.26
C VAL A 228 -21.04 -3.53 -3.07
N VAL A 229 -22.18 -4.10 -2.71
CA VAL A 229 -22.93 -3.75 -1.50
C VAL A 229 -22.18 -4.29 -0.27
N PRO A 230 -21.81 -3.40 0.68
CA PRO A 230 -21.15 -3.86 1.90
C PRO A 230 -22.05 -4.82 2.71
N PRO A 231 -21.47 -5.85 3.34
CA PRO A 231 -22.21 -6.75 4.23
C PRO A 231 -23.01 -5.98 5.27
N ARG A 232 -24.22 -6.45 5.59
CA ARG A 232 -25.05 -5.86 6.64
C ARG A 232 -25.03 -6.73 7.88
N ILE A 233 -24.63 -6.13 9.01
CA ILE A 233 -24.72 -6.75 10.33
C ILE A 233 -25.73 -5.93 11.13
N ASN A 234 -26.76 -6.59 11.66
CA ASN A 234 -27.86 -5.93 12.38
C ASN A 234 -28.53 -4.78 11.60
N GLY A 235 -28.67 -4.95 10.28
CA GLY A 235 -29.29 -3.97 9.39
C GLY A 235 -28.41 -2.77 9.00
N LYS A 236 -27.20 -2.64 9.57
CA LYS A 236 -26.26 -1.55 9.24
C LYS A 236 -25.19 -2.01 8.24
N PRO A 237 -24.90 -1.25 7.17
CA PRO A 237 -23.82 -1.56 6.25
C PRO A 237 -22.48 -1.47 6.98
N GLN A 238 -21.65 -2.50 6.84
CA GLN A 238 -20.33 -2.58 7.44
C GLN A 238 -19.26 -2.26 6.39
N ILE A 239 -18.69 -1.08 6.51
CA ILE A 239 -17.57 -0.63 5.68
C ILE A 239 -16.29 -1.19 6.29
N GLY A 240 -15.36 -1.62 5.45
CA GLY A 240 -14.08 -2.17 5.89
C GLY A 240 -14.11 -3.68 6.09
N GLU A 241 -15.22 -4.36 5.77
CA GLU A 241 -15.34 -5.81 5.87
C GLU A 241 -14.83 -6.50 4.59
N TRP A 242 -14.38 -7.75 4.75
CA TRP A 242 -13.85 -8.53 3.63
C TRP A 242 -14.97 -9.25 2.89
N VAL A 243 -14.97 -9.12 1.57
CA VAL A 243 -15.89 -9.80 0.65
C VAL A 243 -15.14 -10.67 -0.35
N ARG A 244 -15.69 -11.85 -0.65
CA ARG A 244 -15.23 -12.75 -1.72
C ARG A 244 -15.91 -12.35 -3.02
N ILE A 245 -15.12 -12.15 -4.06
CA ILE A 245 -15.59 -11.82 -5.41
C ILE A 245 -15.07 -12.90 -6.35
N ARG A 246 -15.98 -13.61 -7.02
CA ARG A 246 -15.65 -14.62 -8.03
C ARG A 246 -16.12 -14.15 -9.40
N ILE A 247 -15.21 -14.10 -10.36
CA ILE A 247 -15.54 -13.83 -11.76
C ILE A 247 -15.25 -15.10 -12.56
N GLU A 248 -16.28 -15.59 -13.23
CA GLU A 248 -16.20 -16.72 -14.13
C GLU A 248 -16.05 -16.22 -15.58
N TYR A 249 -15.05 -16.75 -16.26
CA TYR A 249 -14.80 -16.50 -17.67
C TYR A 249 -15.20 -17.76 -18.41
N THR A 250 -16.23 -17.65 -19.26
CA THR A 250 -16.63 -18.72 -20.16
C THR A 250 -16.63 -18.20 -21.60
N GLU A 251 -16.34 -19.08 -22.55
CA GLU A 251 -16.42 -18.78 -23.97
C GLU A 251 -17.86 -18.37 -24.35
N GLY A 252 -18.09 -17.07 -24.48
CA GLY A 252 -19.37 -16.48 -24.89
C GLY A 252 -20.14 -15.72 -23.82
N GLU A 253 -19.80 -15.83 -22.53
CA GLU A 253 -20.47 -15.03 -21.49
C GLU A 253 -19.59 -14.89 -20.23
N ILE A 254 -19.29 -13.65 -19.84
CA ILE A 254 -18.63 -13.35 -18.57
C ILE A 254 -19.75 -13.15 -17.54
N ARG A 255 -19.93 -14.10 -16.63
CA ARG A 255 -20.94 -14.03 -15.56
C ARG A 255 -20.25 -13.99 -14.19
N PRO A 256 -20.49 -12.96 -13.37
CA PRO A 256 -20.13 -13.02 -11.95
C PRO A 256 -21.16 -13.88 -11.19
N ARG A 257 -20.69 -14.68 -10.22
CA ARG A 257 -21.56 -15.43 -9.29
C ARG A 257 -21.39 -14.92 -7.87
#